data_AF-A0A1V4R2V4-F1
#
_entry.id   AF-A0A1V4R2V4-F1
#
_cell.length_a   1.000
_cell.length_b   1.000
_cell.length_c   1.000
_cell.angle_alpha   90.00
_cell.angle_beta   90.00
_cell.angle_gamma   90.00
#
_symmetry.space_group_name_H-M   'P 1'
#
loop_
_entity.id
_entity.type
_entity.pdbx_description
1 polymer ?
#
loop_
_entity_poly.entity_id
_entity_poly.type
_entity_poly.pdbx_seq_one_letter_code
_entity_poly.pdbx_strand_id
1 'polypeptide(L)'
;MEEKEAKVFKFKDIFKAWNHSFRFHRLMISGVAYILMGIIAYFLIFGTFIKPMAMFGIRDSILIAQNLVSVKSIIGIILIAFIMFIARMCIAFSIRTEVVDDEIFVGWKDVFKFLVKNIKTFVFYVLGWILLFVLIALGYLFFYVIGMIPFVGSLWLSIIYLIPFAISIFAVLALVILCFACTYGAVIVGVEQESAMDSIISLFHLIKDHGVYIIATHVLSWIVGCIAFCFVFVVVQGAVALTSWGAHLIMGQEFAKITIPKFFGFLVLLFPGLNMGFGIAGYYLIPGFIISIFLIFIAAILYSYFFNYMTAAQTFIYLSSQDKFYPKKKDDDVDDTKDEEEEKEEEAVEEEVDVEIDVEKKEEE
;
A
#
# COMPACT_ATOMS: atom_id res chain seq x y z
N MET A 1 -1.43 -36.03 -10.93
CA MET A 1 -1.24 -34.73 -10.30
C MET A 1 -0.38 -33.96 -11.28
N GLU A 2 -0.97 -33.06 -12.08
CA GLU A 2 -0.21 -32.33 -13.11
C GLU A 2 0.79 -31.42 -12.41
N GLU A 3 2.07 -31.68 -12.65
CA GLU A 3 3.20 -30.89 -12.22
C GLU A 3 3.07 -29.51 -12.88
N LYS A 4 2.62 -28.52 -12.11
CA LYS A 4 2.52 -27.14 -12.61
C LYS A 4 3.93 -26.67 -12.92
N GLU A 5 4.26 -26.56 -14.21
CA GLU A 5 5.51 -25.92 -14.65
C GLU A 5 5.70 -24.60 -13.90
N ALA A 6 6.78 -24.52 -13.12
CA ALA A 6 7.14 -23.31 -12.41
C ALA A 6 7.33 -22.16 -13.42
N LYS A 7 6.36 -21.25 -13.46
CA LYS A 7 6.39 -20.05 -14.33
C LYS A 7 7.49 -19.10 -13.86
N VAL A 8 8.77 -19.33 -14.20
CA VAL A 8 9.87 -18.44 -13.79
C VAL A 8 9.58 -16.98 -14.21
N PHE A 9 9.35 -16.10 -13.23
CA PHE A 9 9.02 -14.69 -13.45
C PHE A 9 10.28 -13.92 -13.86
N LYS A 10 10.23 -13.22 -15.00
CA LYS A 10 11.37 -12.45 -15.53
C LYS A 10 11.15 -10.96 -15.25
N PHE A 11 12.23 -10.18 -15.16
CA PHE A 11 12.18 -8.71 -15.00
C PHE A 11 11.22 -7.99 -15.96
N LYS A 12 10.99 -8.56 -17.16
CA LYS A 12 10.01 -8.09 -18.16
C LYS A 12 8.56 -8.12 -17.67
N ASP A 13 8.26 -8.89 -16.65
CA ASP A 13 6.91 -9.06 -16.16
C ASP A 13 6.45 -7.89 -15.26
N ILE A 14 7.35 -6.98 -14.85
CA ILE A 14 6.97 -5.66 -14.31
C ILE A 14 6.12 -4.89 -15.34
N PHE A 15 6.35 -5.09 -16.63
CA PHE A 15 5.50 -4.47 -17.68
C PHE A 15 4.11 -5.10 -17.76
N LYS A 16 3.91 -6.33 -17.25
CA LYS A 16 2.56 -6.90 -17.10
C LYS A 16 1.73 -6.16 -16.05
N ALA A 17 2.37 -5.48 -15.09
CA ALA A 17 1.67 -4.65 -14.09
C ALA A 17 0.74 -3.60 -14.72
N TRP A 18 1.09 -3.11 -15.92
CA TRP A 18 0.25 -2.22 -16.71
C TRP A 18 -1.12 -2.84 -17.05
N ASN A 19 -1.14 -4.09 -17.50
CA ASN A 19 -2.40 -4.75 -17.88
C ASN A 19 -3.25 -5.06 -16.65
N HIS A 20 -2.60 -5.39 -15.53
CA HIS A 20 -3.33 -5.64 -14.29
C HIS A 20 -3.89 -4.35 -13.68
N SER A 21 -3.24 -3.19 -13.82
CA SER A 21 -3.73 -1.94 -13.21
C SER A 21 -5.05 -1.42 -13.80
N PHE A 22 -5.38 -1.76 -15.05
CA PHE A 22 -6.61 -1.33 -15.75
C PHE A 22 -7.87 -2.14 -15.42
N ARG A 23 -7.79 -3.21 -14.62
CA ARG A 23 -8.99 -4.01 -14.34
C ARG A 23 -10.02 -3.21 -13.54
N PHE A 24 -11.26 -3.18 -14.03
CA PHE A 24 -12.33 -2.32 -13.51
C PHE A 24 -12.57 -2.47 -12.00
N HIS A 25 -12.64 -3.70 -11.48
CA HIS A 25 -12.85 -3.92 -10.04
C HIS A 25 -11.76 -3.29 -9.15
N ARG A 26 -10.48 -3.36 -9.55
CA ARG A 26 -9.35 -2.72 -8.85
C ARG A 26 -9.43 -1.21 -8.93
N LEU A 27 -9.79 -0.65 -10.09
CA LEU A 27 -10.02 0.79 -10.26
C LEU A 27 -11.15 1.28 -9.35
N MET A 28 -12.18 0.46 -9.14
CA MET A 28 -13.27 0.81 -8.24
C MET A 28 -12.84 0.72 -6.76
N ILE A 29 -12.05 -0.28 -6.36
CA ILE A 29 -11.50 -0.38 -4.98
C ILE A 29 -10.66 0.84 -4.64
N SER A 30 -9.67 1.18 -5.47
CA SER A 30 -8.85 2.37 -5.25
C SER A 30 -9.65 3.66 -5.46
N GLY A 31 -10.59 3.69 -6.40
CA GLY A 31 -11.44 4.87 -6.65
C GLY A 31 -12.28 5.24 -5.44
N VAL A 32 -12.93 4.25 -4.81
CA VAL A 32 -13.66 4.44 -3.56
C VAL A 32 -12.72 4.89 -2.45
N ALA A 33 -11.53 4.29 -2.33
CA ALA A 33 -10.53 4.69 -1.34
C ALA A 33 -10.09 6.15 -1.53
N TYR A 34 -9.87 6.60 -2.77
CA TYR A 34 -9.50 7.98 -3.10
C TYR A 34 -10.63 8.97 -2.79
N ILE A 35 -11.89 8.62 -3.07
CA ILE A 35 -13.04 9.46 -2.73
C ILE A 35 -13.17 9.58 -1.21
N LEU A 36 -13.09 8.46 -0.48
CA LEU A 36 -13.12 8.46 0.99
C LEU A 36 -11.96 9.28 1.57
N MET A 37 -10.75 9.12 1.03
CA MET A 37 -9.59 9.92 1.40
C MET A 37 -9.85 11.41 1.17
N GLY A 38 -10.40 11.80 0.02
CA GLY A 38 -10.72 13.20 -0.28
C GLY A 38 -11.75 13.79 0.68
N ILE A 39 -12.78 13.01 1.03
CA ILE A 39 -13.80 13.37 2.02
C ILE A 39 -13.15 13.55 3.40
N ILE A 40 -12.35 12.58 3.85
CA ILE A 40 -11.70 12.59 5.16
C ILE A 40 -10.68 13.72 5.26
N ALA A 41 -9.85 13.92 4.23
CA ALA A 41 -8.89 15.01 4.16
C ALA A 41 -9.62 16.36 4.25
N TYR A 42 -10.74 16.52 3.53
CA TYR A 42 -11.52 17.74 3.60
C TYR A 42 -12.09 18.01 5.00
N PHE A 43 -12.67 16.99 5.65
CA PHE A 43 -13.32 17.16 6.95
C PHE A 43 -12.34 17.27 8.13
N LEU A 44 -11.26 16.47 8.14
CA LEU A 44 -10.35 16.35 9.28
C LEU A 44 -9.08 17.19 9.16
N ILE A 45 -8.58 17.41 7.93
CA ILE A 45 -7.34 18.17 7.70
C ILE A 45 -7.66 19.63 7.37
N PHE A 46 -8.66 19.89 6.54
CA PHE A 46 -9.04 21.26 6.15
C PHE A 46 -10.11 21.90 7.05
N GLY A 47 -10.68 21.16 8.01
CA GLY A 47 -11.44 21.73 9.13
C GLY A 47 -12.60 22.64 8.74
N THR A 48 -13.38 22.30 7.71
CA THR A 48 -14.45 23.17 7.18
C THR A 48 -15.87 22.74 7.54
N PHE A 49 -16.09 22.09 8.69
CA PHE A 49 -17.43 22.14 9.31
C PHE A 49 -17.73 23.51 9.96
N ILE A 50 -16.71 24.36 10.12
CA ILE A 50 -16.86 25.69 10.74
C ILE A 50 -17.29 26.76 9.72
N LYS A 51 -17.05 26.58 8.41
CA LYS A 51 -17.48 27.57 7.40
C LYS A 51 -19.00 27.61 7.17
N PRO A 52 -19.74 26.47 7.18
CA PRO A 52 -21.20 26.51 7.17
C PRO A 52 -21.77 27.14 8.45
N MET A 53 -21.12 26.97 9.62
CA MET A 53 -21.54 27.63 10.87
C MET A 53 -21.19 29.13 10.94
N ALA A 54 -20.10 29.55 10.30
CA ALA A 54 -19.78 30.97 10.12
C ALA A 54 -20.82 31.69 9.22
N MET A 55 -21.55 30.93 8.40
CA MET A 55 -22.73 31.40 7.66
C MET A 55 -23.91 31.76 8.60
N PHE A 56 -23.87 31.31 9.87
CA PHE A 56 -24.81 31.65 10.96
C PHE A 56 -24.26 32.67 11.98
N GLY A 57 -23.18 33.38 11.67
CA GLY A 57 -22.77 34.59 12.42
C GLY A 57 -21.93 34.40 13.68
N ILE A 58 -21.43 33.20 13.97
CA ILE A 58 -20.55 32.96 15.13
C ILE A 58 -19.08 33.12 14.68
N ARG A 59 -18.53 34.31 14.87
CA ARG A 59 -17.29 34.80 14.24
C ARG A 59 -16.00 34.41 14.98
N ASP A 60 -16.08 33.92 16.23
CA ASP A 60 -14.91 33.88 17.10
C ASP A 60 -14.16 32.54 17.18
N SER A 61 -14.57 31.51 16.43
CA SER A 61 -13.85 30.22 16.39
C SER A 61 -12.71 30.17 15.35
N ILE A 62 -12.42 31.27 14.65
CA ILE A 62 -11.47 31.31 13.52
C ILE A 62 -10.01 31.39 13.97
N LEU A 63 -9.71 31.93 15.16
CA LEU A 63 -8.31 32.17 15.56
C LEU A 63 -7.61 30.95 16.19
N ILE A 64 -8.36 29.97 16.71
CA ILE A 64 -7.77 28.78 17.36
C ILE A 64 -7.43 27.67 16.33
N ALA A 65 -8.00 27.74 15.12
CA ALA A 65 -7.84 26.73 14.07
C ALA A 65 -6.53 26.86 13.25
N GLN A 66 -5.69 27.86 13.52
CA GLN A 66 -4.48 28.15 12.74
C GLN A 66 -3.21 27.40 13.20
N ASN A 67 -3.28 26.63 14.28
CA ASN A 67 -2.16 25.75 14.64
C ASN A 67 -2.15 24.50 13.75
N LEU A 68 -1.17 24.48 12.84
CA LEU A 68 -0.73 23.28 12.15
C LEU A 68 -0.48 22.17 13.17
N VAL A 69 -1.07 20.99 12.90
CA VAL A 69 -1.10 19.80 13.75
C VAL A 69 -2.08 19.87 14.93
N SER A 70 -3.35 20.19 14.67
CA SER A 70 -4.41 19.80 15.60
C SER A 70 -4.53 18.27 15.67
N VAL A 71 -4.90 17.70 16.82
CA VAL A 71 -5.14 16.24 17.01
C VAL A 71 -6.03 15.65 15.91
N LYS A 72 -6.97 16.45 15.39
CA LYS A 72 -7.87 16.09 14.28
C LYS A 72 -7.12 15.78 12.98
N SER A 73 -6.09 16.56 12.67
CA SER A 73 -5.26 16.35 11.48
C SER A 73 -4.42 15.07 11.58
N ILE A 74 -3.91 14.75 12.77
CA ILE A 74 -3.19 13.48 13.03
C ILE A 74 -4.14 12.30 12.84
N ILE A 75 -5.33 12.35 13.44
CA ILE A 75 -6.36 11.31 13.27
C ILE A 75 -6.74 11.16 11.78
N GLY A 76 -6.86 12.27 11.05
CA GLY A 76 -7.14 12.26 9.62
C GLY A 76 -6.06 11.58 8.80
N ILE A 77 -4.78 11.91 9.05
CA ILE A 77 -3.64 11.27 8.36
C ILE A 77 -3.60 9.77 8.64
N ILE A 78 -3.80 9.36 9.90
CA ILE A 78 -3.82 7.94 10.29
C ILE A 78 -4.96 7.21 9.57
N LEU A 79 -6.16 7.80 9.53
CA LEU A 79 -7.31 7.18 8.87
C LEU A 79 -7.12 7.08 7.35
N ILE A 80 -6.51 8.08 6.72
CA ILE A 80 -6.14 8.04 5.30
C ILE A 80 -5.13 6.93 5.03
N ALA A 81 -4.06 6.85 5.83
CA ALA A 81 -3.05 5.81 5.70
C ALA A 81 -3.67 4.42 5.87
N PHE A 82 -4.60 4.26 6.82
CA PHE A 82 -5.33 3.02 7.06
C PHE A 82 -6.20 2.60 5.88
N ILE A 83 -7.00 3.52 5.31
CA ILE A 83 -7.84 3.24 4.12
C ILE A 83 -6.97 2.86 2.92
N MET A 84 -5.88 3.59 2.69
CA MET A 84 -4.96 3.31 1.60
C MET A 84 -4.26 1.96 1.78
N PHE A 85 -3.91 1.60 3.01
CA PHE A 85 -3.35 0.29 3.30
C PHE A 85 -4.35 -0.83 2.98
N ILE A 86 -5.61 -0.71 3.43
CA ILE A 86 -6.67 -1.69 3.11
C ILE A 86 -6.83 -1.84 1.59
N ALA A 87 -6.92 -0.72 0.88
CA ALA A 87 -7.08 -0.75 -0.58
C ALA A 87 -5.95 -1.51 -1.26
N ARG A 88 -4.69 -1.25 -0.86
CA ARG A 88 -3.51 -1.94 -1.42
C ARG A 88 -3.50 -3.43 -1.11
N MET A 89 -3.88 -3.81 0.10
CA MET A 89 -4.00 -5.21 0.50
C MET A 89 -5.05 -5.94 -0.35
N CYS A 90 -6.23 -5.37 -0.54
CA CYS A 90 -7.28 -5.94 -1.39
C CYS A 90 -6.84 -6.06 -2.87
N ILE A 91 -6.10 -5.07 -3.38
CA ILE A 91 -5.55 -5.10 -4.73
C ILE A 91 -4.48 -6.19 -4.87
N ALA A 92 -3.57 -6.31 -3.90
CA ALA A 92 -2.53 -7.34 -3.88
C ALA A 92 -3.13 -8.74 -3.82
N PHE A 93 -4.15 -8.96 -2.98
CA PHE A 93 -4.92 -10.21 -2.95
C PHE A 93 -5.49 -10.56 -4.33
N SER A 94 -6.19 -9.61 -4.97
CA SER A 94 -6.77 -9.80 -6.31
C SER A 94 -5.72 -10.15 -7.38
N ILE A 95 -4.52 -9.57 -7.29
CA ILE A 95 -3.44 -9.87 -8.24
C ILE A 95 -2.86 -11.26 -7.97
N ARG A 96 -2.64 -11.61 -6.69
CA ARG A 96 -2.15 -12.93 -6.29
C ARG A 96 -3.08 -14.02 -6.78
N THR A 97 -4.39 -13.89 -6.60
CA THR A 97 -5.35 -14.90 -7.05
C THR A 97 -5.40 -15.01 -8.57
N GLU A 98 -5.30 -13.89 -9.30
CA GLU A 98 -5.24 -13.91 -10.77
C GLU A 98 -3.96 -14.54 -11.33
N VAL A 99 -2.83 -14.37 -10.63
CA VAL A 99 -1.49 -14.73 -11.15
C VAL A 99 -1.03 -16.10 -10.65
N VAL A 100 -1.32 -16.44 -9.40
CA VAL A 100 -0.85 -17.66 -8.73
C VAL A 100 -1.92 -18.75 -8.76
N ASP A 101 -3.17 -18.39 -8.47
CA ASP A 101 -4.27 -19.37 -8.50
C ASP A 101 -4.87 -19.55 -9.90
N ASP A 102 -4.34 -18.81 -10.90
CA ASP A 102 -4.81 -18.77 -12.30
C ASP A 102 -6.33 -18.48 -12.43
N GLU A 103 -6.91 -17.76 -11.45
CA GLU A 103 -8.32 -17.37 -11.51
C GLU A 103 -8.53 -16.20 -12.49
N ILE A 104 -9.43 -16.39 -13.46
CA ILE A 104 -9.67 -15.39 -14.53
C ILE A 104 -10.26 -14.09 -13.97
N PHE A 105 -11.10 -14.19 -12.92
CA PHE A 105 -11.83 -13.05 -12.38
C PHE A 105 -12.10 -13.19 -10.88
N VAL A 106 -11.71 -12.17 -10.12
CA VAL A 106 -11.99 -12.05 -8.68
C VAL A 106 -13.18 -11.14 -8.49
N GLY A 107 -14.25 -11.65 -7.87
CA GLY A 107 -15.46 -10.89 -7.61
C GLY A 107 -15.31 -9.92 -6.44
N TRP A 108 -16.13 -8.87 -6.41
CA TRP A 108 -16.25 -7.96 -5.26
C TRP A 108 -16.61 -8.69 -3.96
N LYS A 109 -17.40 -9.77 -4.06
CA LYS A 109 -17.78 -10.60 -2.92
C LYS A 109 -16.58 -11.31 -2.31
N ASP A 110 -15.65 -11.77 -3.14
CA ASP A 110 -14.45 -12.49 -2.71
C ASP A 110 -13.47 -11.54 -2.03
N VAL A 111 -13.27 -10.35 -2.60
CA VAL A 111 -12.47 -9.28 -1.98
C VAL A 111 -13.05 -8.86 -0.63
N PHE A 112 -14.37 -8.72 -0.52
CA PHE A 112 -15.01 -8.35 0.74
C PHE A 112 -14.92 -9.47 1.79
N LYS A 113 -15.15 -10.72 1.39
CA LYS A 113 -14.98 -11.89 2.26
C LYS A 113 -13.55 -12.00 2.77
N PHE A 114 -12.57 -11.78 1.90
CA PHE A 114 -11.16 -11.70 2.24
C PHE A 114 -10.89 -10.58 3.26
N LEU A 115 -11.39 -9.37 3.02
CA LEU A 115 -11.21 -8.23 3.92
C LEU A 115 -11.75 -8.52 5.32
N VAL A 116 -12.96 -9.05 5.42
CA VAL A 116 -13.58 -9.37 6.72
C VAL A 116 -12.81 -10.47 7.45
N LYS A 117 -12.32 -11.49 6.73
CA LYS A 117 -11.53 -12.58 7.31
C LYS A 117 -10.18 -12.08 7.86
N ASN A 118 -9.52 -11.18 7.15
CA ASN A 118 -8.14 -10.76 7.44
C ASN A 118 -8.02 -9.39 8.12
N ILE A 119 -9.13 -8.75 8.51
CA ILE A 119 -9.09 -7.44 9.17
C ILE A 119 -8.29 -7.47 10.48
N LYS A 120 -8.32 -8.60 11.21
CA LYS A 120 -7.54 -8.78 12.44
C LYS A 120 -6.04 -8.79 12.14
N THR A 121 -5.62 -9.60 11.18
CA THR A 121 -4.22 -9.66 10.71
C THR A 121 -3.71 -8.27 10.37
N PHE A 122 -4.51 -7.50 9.64
CA PHE A 122 -4.17 -6.14 9.28
C PHE A 122 -4.02 -5.20 10.50
N VAL A 123 -5.02 -5.18 11.40
CA VAL A 123 -4.97 -4.32 12.59
C VAL A 123 -3.75 -4.66 13.44
N PHE A 124 -3.47 -5.95 13.65
CA PHE A 124 -2.29 -6.40 14.39
C PHE A 124 -0.97 -6.08 13.68
N TYR A 125 -0.93 -6.13 12.34
CA TYR A 125 0.26 -5.73 11.58
C TYR A 125 0.59 -4.25 11.81
N VAL A 126 -0.40 -3.36 11.69
CA VAL A 126 -0.20 -1.92 11.94
C VAL A 126 0.14 -1.66 13.41
N LEU A 127 -0.55 -2.33 14.34
CA LEU A 127 -0.28 -2.23 15.77
C LEU A 127 1.14 -2.70 16.12
N GLY A 128 1.65 -3.74 15.46
CA GLY A 128 3.01 -4.24 15.65
C GLY A 128 4.07 -3.19 15.35
N TRP A 129 3.91 -2.44 14.25
CA TRP A 129 4.82 -1.33 13.92
C TRP A 129 4.71 -0.15 14.89
N ILE A 130 3.48 0.17 15.32
CA ILE A 130 3.28 1.21 16.35
C ILE A 130 3.94 0.80 17.67
N LEU A 131 3.79 -0.46 18.07
CA LEU A 131 4.39 -1.01 19.29
C LEU A 131 5.92 -0.96 19.21
N LEU A 132 6.51 -1.33 18.07
CA LEU A 132 7.95 -1.20 17.84
C LEU A 132 8.42 0.25 18.04
N PHE A 133 7.69 1.22 17.50
CA PHE A 133 8.01 2.64 17.66
C PHE A 133 7.92 3.10 19.12
N VAL A 134 6.87 2.69 19.83
CA VAL A 134 6.69 2.99 21.27
C VAL A 134 7.83 2.40 22.09
N LEU A 135 8.27 1.18 21.80
CA LEU A 135 9.39 0.54 22.50
C LEU A 135 10.71 1.29 22.27
N ILE A 136 11.00 1.70 21.04
CA ILE A 136 12.20 2.51 20.73
C ILE A 136 12.15 3.86 21.45
N ALA A 137 10.98 4.52 21.45
CA ALA A 137 10.78 5.80 22.11
C ALA A 137 10.93 5.70 23.64
N LEU A 138 10.38 4.63 24.26
CA LEU A 138 10.54 4.36 25.70
C LEU A 138 12.00 4.10 26.06
N GLY A 139 12.74 3.34 25.23
CA GLY A 139 14.17 3.13 25.40
C GLY A 139 14.94 4.45 25.39
N TYR A 140 14.67 5.33 24.42
CA TYR A 140 15.30 6.65 24.35
C TYR A 140 14.95 7.54 25.54
N LEU A 141 13.67 7.54 25.97
CA LEU A 141 13.20 8.30 27.12
C LEU A 141 13.96 7.91 28.40
N PHE A 142 14.20 6.61 28.60
CA PHE A 142 14.98 6.11 29.74
C PHE A 142 16.39 6.71 29.78
N PHE A 143 17.13 6.68 28.67
CA PHE A 143 18.47 7.28 28.60
C PHE A 143 18.46 8.80 28.73
N TYR A 144 17.44 9.45 28.16
CA TYR A 144 17.25 10.89 28.29
C TYR A 144 17.10 11.32 29.74
N VAL A 145 16.22 10.65 30.51
CA VAL A 145 15.97 10.96 31.93
C VAL A 145 17.24 10.79 32.77
N ILE A 146 18.02 9.72 32.55
CA ILE A 146 19.28 9.49 33.26
C ILE A 146 20.32 10.55 32.88
N GLY A 147 20.39 10.91 31.60
CA GLY A 147 21.30 11.93 31.09
C GLY A 147 21.05 13.34 31.66
N MET A 148 19.83 13.62 32.14
CA MET A 148 19.50 14.91 32.75
C MET A 148 20.06 15.11 34.17
N ILE A 149 20.53 14.05 34.84
CA ILE A 149 21.05 14.18 36.21
C ILE A 149 22.43 14.86 36.16
N PRO A 150 22.63 16.02 36.81
CA PRO A 150 23.91 16.73 36.79
C PRO A 150 25.04 15.86 37.33
N PHE A 151 26.21 15.90 36.67
CA PHE A 151 27.43 15.14 37.01
C PHE A 151 27.31 13.62 36.87
N VAL A 152 26.31 13.00 37.48
CA VAL A 152 26.05 11.54 37.42
C VAL A 152 25.63 11.12 36.02
N GLY A 153 24.75 11.87 35.36
CA GLY A 153 24.27 11.56 34.01
C GLY A 153 25.39 11.58 32.97
N SER A 154 26.27 12.60 33.02
CA SER A 154 27.42 12.70 32.10
C SER A 154 28.46 11.60 32.32
N LEU A 155 28.77 11.26 33.58
CA LEU A 155 29.71 10.18 33.91
C LEU A 155 29.14 8.81 33.54
N TRP A 156 27.89 8.55 33.94
CA TRP A 156 27.19 7.30 33.63
C TRP A 156 27.12 7.08 32.13
N LEU A 157 26.61 8.07 31.38
CA LEU A 157 26.42 7.96 29.94
C LEU A 157 27.76 7.81 29.19
N SER A 158 28.84 8.37 29.72
CA SER A 158 30.20 8.19 29.17
C SER A 158 30.72 6.77 29.40
N ILE A 159 30.47 6.16 30.56
CA ILE A 159 30.86 4.77 30.86
C ILE A 159 30.08 3.78 30.00
N ILE A 160 28.77 4.00 29.85
CA ILE A 160 27.89 3.08 29.13
C ILE A 160 27.57 3.51 27.70
N TYR A 161 28.32 4.47 27.12
CA TYR A 161 28.01 5.11 25.82
C TYR A 161 27.81 4.11 24.67
N LEU A 162 28.49 2.97 24.73
CA LEU A 162 28.35 1.90 23.75
C LEU A 162 26.91 1.35 23.66
N ILE A 163 26.16 1.34 24.77
CA ILE A 163 24.79 0.83 24.81
C ILE A 163 23.83 1.78 24.06
N PRO A 164 23.73 3.09 24.36
CA PRO A 164 22.96 4.03 23.55
C PRO A 164 23.37 4.06 22.08
N PHE A 165 24.66 3.90 21.78
CA PHE A 165 25.14 3.81 20.41
C PHE A 165 24.58 2.57 19.69
N ALA A 166 24.64 1.39 20.31
CA ALA A 166 24.05 0.17 19.75
C ALA A 166 22.52 0.29 19.57
N ILE A 167 21.82 0.88 20.53
CA ILE A 167 20.38 1.16 20.42
C ILE A 167 20.08 2.12 19.29
N SER A 168 20.96 3.11 19.05
CA SER A 168 20.80 4.06 17.94
C SER A 168 20.99 3.39 16.58
N ILE A 169 21.97 2.49 16.44
CA ILE A 169 22.12 1.66 15.23
C ILE A 169 20.86 0.83 15.00
N PHE A 170 20.35 0.17 16.04
CA PHE A 170 19.11 -0.60 15.97
C PHE A 170 17.92 0.28 15.55
N ALA A 171 17.79 1.48 16.11
CA ALA A 171 16.72 2.41 15.77
C ALA A 171 16.80 2.88 14.30
N VAL A 172 18.00 3.13 13.77
CA VAL A 172 18.19 3.48 12.35
C VAL A 172 17.80 2.31 11.45
N LEU A 173 18.21 1.07 11.78
CA LEU A 173 17.81 -0.12 11.03
C LEU A 173 16.30 -0.34 11.10
N ALA A 174 15.69 -0.19 12.28
CA ALA A 174 14.25 -0.28 12.46
C ALA A 174 13.50 0.77 11.61
N LEU A 175 14.04 1.98 11.47
CA LEU A 175 13.48 3.01 10.61
C LEU A 175 13.54 2.61 9.13
N VAL A 176 14.66 2.03 8.68
CA VAL A 176 14.77 1.49 7.31
C VAL A 176 13.74 0.40 7.07
N ILE A 177 13.62 -0.56 8.00
CA ILE A 177 12.63 -1.64 7.92
C ILE A 177 11.20 -1.06 7.90
N LEU A 178 10.92 -0.02 8.67
CA LEU A 178 9.63 0.65 8.68
C LEU A 178 9.31 1.28 7.31
N CYS A 179 10.28 1.87 6.63
CA CYS A 179 10.09 2.37 5.26
C CYS A 179 9.68 1.23 4.29
N PHE A 180 10.31 0.06 4.44
CA PHE A 180 9.90 -1.14 3.70
C PHE A 180 8.52 -1.65 4.14
N ALA A 181 8.18 -1.60 5.43
CA ALA A 181 6.87 -2.00 5.94
C ALA A 181 5.74 -1.10 5.41
N CYS A 182 5.96 0.21 5.33
CA CYS A 182 4.99 1.15 4.76
C CYS A 182 4.79 0.94 3.24
N THR A 183 5.82 0.46 2.55
CA THR A 183 5.77 0.25 1.09
C THR A 183 5.28 -1.14 0.73
N TYR A 184 5.75 -2.21 1.36
CA TYR A 184 5.42 -3.60 1.03
C TYR A 184 4.46 -4.27 2.01
N GLY A 185 4.26 -3.74 3.21
CA GLY A 185 3.45 -4.41 4.24
C GLY A 185 2.04 -4.76 3.81
N ALA A 186 1.35 -3.83 3.11
CA ALA A 186 0.01 -4.11 2.59
C ALA A 186 0.01 -5.22 1.52
N VAL A 187 1.07 -5.28 0.71
CA VAL A 187 1.24 -6.29 -0.33
C VAL A 187 1.49 -7.65 0.28
N ILE A 188 2.40 -7.74 1.26
CA ILE A 188 2.74 -8.99 1.96
C ILE A 188 1.51 -9.58 2.63
N VAL A 189 0.78 -8.77 3.42
CA VAL A 189 -0.45 -9.21 4.09
C VAL A 189 -1.51 -9.66 3.07
N GLY A 190 -1.59 -8.99 1.91
CA GLY A 190 -2.50 -9.37 0.83
C GLY A 190 -2.14 -10.68 0.12
N VAL A 191 -0.84 -10.97 0.00
CA VAL A 191 -0.31 -12.14 -0.73
C VAL A 191 -0.24 -13.38 0.16
N GLU A 192 0.37 -13.29 1.34
CA GLU A 192 0.56 -14.44 2.23
C GLU A 192 -0.76 -14.91 2.83
N GLN A 193 -1.66 -13.97 3.18
CA GLN A 193 -2.90 -14.29 3.88
C GLN A 193 -2.70 -15.05 5.21
N GLU A 194 -1.49 -14.98 5.76
CA GLU A 194 -1.06 -15.62 7.00
C GLU A 194 -1.22 -14.66 8.20
N SER A 195 -0.66 -15.01 9.36
CA SER A 195 -0.76 -14.16 10.54
C SER A 195 0.04 -12.85 10.39
N ALA A 196 -0.22 -11.89 11.28
CA ALA A 196 0.52 -10.63 11.28
C ALA A 196 2.02 -10.83 11.56
N MET A 197 2.35 -11.84 12.36
CA MET A 197 3.74 -12.20 12.67
C MET A 197 4.44 -12.78 11.45
N ASP A 198 3.79 -13.71 10.73
CA ASP A 198 4.35 -14.30 9.51
C ASP A 198 4.60 -13.20 8.46
N SER A 199 3.66 -12.26 8.32
CA SER A 199 3.82 -11.10 7.42
C SER A 199 5.00 -10.20 7.80
N ILE A 200 5.32 -10.07 9.10
CA ILE A 200 6.49 -9.33 9.56
C ILE A 200 7.76 -10.13 9.25
N ILE A 201 7.78 -11.43 9.52
CA ILE A 201 8.91 -12.33 9.24
C ILE A 201 9.22 -12.35 7.74
N SER A 202 8.22 -12.47 6.88
CA SER A 202 8.38 -12.40 5.42
C SER A 202 8.93 -11.07 4.95
N LEU A 203 8.61 -9.95 5.61
CA LEU A 203 9.24 -8.66 5.31
C LEU A 203 10.74 -8.67 5.65
N PHE A 204 11.13 -9.27 6.77
CA PHE A 204 12.55 -9.39 7.15
C PHE A 204 13.34 -10.24 6.15
N HIS A 205 12.80 -11.39 5.75
CA HIS A 205 13.41 -12.23 4.71
C HIS A 205 13.54 -11.48 3.39
N LEU A 206 12.47 -10.80 2.97
CA LEU A 206 12.46 -10.01 1.75
C LEU A 206 13.56 -8.94 1.73
N ILE A 207 13.74 -8.20 2.83
CA ILE A 207 14.78 -7.16 2.94
C ILE A 207 16.18 -7.79 2.97
N LYS A 208 16.36 -8.86 3.74
CA LYS A 208 17.66 -9.52 3.93
C LYS A 208 18.18 -10.12 2.63
N ASP A 209 17.33 -10.88 1.93
CA ASP A 209 17.76 -11.73 0.83
C ASP A 209 17.69 -10.98 -0.52
N HIS A 210 16.80 -9.96 -0.62
CA HIS A 210 16.53 -9.26 -1.88
C HIS A 210 16.53 -7.73 -1.80
N GLY A 211 17.01 -7.13 -0.71
CA GLY A 211 16.92 -5.69 -0.46
C GLY A 211 17.38 -4.78 -1.61
N VAL A 212 18.54 -5.04 -2.21
CA VAL A 212 19.07 -4.23 -3.34
C VAL A 212 18.21 -4.38 -4.59
N TYR A 213 17.81 -5.61 -4.92
CA TYR A 213 16.92 -5.89 -6.06
C TYR A 213 15.59 -5.17 -5.93
N ILE A 214 15.01 -5.19 -4.72
CA ILE A 214 13.75 -4.50 -4.41
C ILE A 214 13.91 -2.99 -4.58
N ILE A 215 14.98 -2.38 -4.05
CA ILE A 215 15.20 -0.94 -4.21
C ILE A 215 15.30 -0.57 -5.70
N ALA A 216 16.11 -1.30 -6.47
CA ALA A 216 16.31 -1.03 -7.89
C ALA A 216 15.01 -1.17 -8.70
N THR A 217 14.27 -2.26 -8.49
CA THR A 217 12.99 -2.52 -9.17
C THR A 217 11.89 -1.57 -8.72
N HIS A 218 11.90 -1.15 -7.45
CA HIS A 218 10.95 -0.18 -6.92
C HIS A 218 11.15 1.20 -7.55
N VAL A 219 12.41 1.68 -7.65
CA VAL A 219 12.74 2.94 -8.33
C VAL A 219 12.35 2.88 -9.80
N LEU A 220 12.65 1.78 -10.50
CA LEU A 220 12.24 1.62 -11.90
C LEU A 220 10.71 1.63 -12.05
N SER A 221 10.01 0.95 -11.15
CA SER A 221 8.54 0.93 -11.14
C SER A 221 7.98 2.35 -10.97
N TRP A 222 8.57 3.17 -10.10
CA TRP A 222 8.19 4.59 -10.00
C TRP A 222 8.38 5.35 -11.31
N ILE A 223 9.52 5.17 -11.99
CA ILE A 223 9.79 5.86 -13.26
C ILE A 223 8.75 5.45 -14.31
N VAL A 224 8.54 4.14 -14.50
CA VAL A 224 7.58 3.63 -15.49
C VAL A 224 6.15 4.03 -15.12
N GLY A 225 5.78 3.96 -13.84
CA GLY A 225 4.48 4.38 -13.33
C GLY A 225 4.21 5.87 -13.54
N CYS A 226 5.22 6.73 -13.34
CA CYS A 226 5.09 8.16 -13.62
C CYS A 226 4.91 8.43 -15.11
N ILE A 227 5.65 7.74 -15.99
CA ILE A 227 5.47 7.85 -17.45
C ILE A 227 4.06 7.39 -17.85
N ALA A 228 3.61 6.25 -17.31
CA ALA A 228 2.27 5.70 -17.51
C ALA A 228 1.19 6.70 -17.10
N PHE A 229 1.32 7.24 -15.89
CA PHE A 229 0.38 8.20 -15.34
C PHE A 229 0.35 9.48 -16.16
N CYS A 230 1.51 10.03 -16.55
CA CYS A 230 1.59 11.21 -17.41
C CYS A 230 0.88 10.97 -18.76
N PHE A 231 1.08 9.80 -19.38
CA PHE A 231 0.40 9.45 -20.61
C PHE A 231 -1.12 9.40 -20.43
N VAL A 232 -1.62 8.66 -19.45
CA VAL A 232 -3.07 8.58 -19.15
C VAL A 232 -3.63 9.94 -18.77
N PHE A 233 -2.89 10.74 -18.00
CA PHE A 233 -3.26 12.10 -17.63
C PHE A 233 -3.45 12.97 -18.87
N VAL A 234 -2.50 12.98 -19.81
CA VAL A 234 -2.61 13.74 -21.08
C VAL A 234 -3.82 13.29 -21.90
N VAL A 235 -4.08 11.97 -21.98
CA VAL A 235 -5.26 11.44 -22.69
C VAL A 235 -6.56 11.92 -22.02
N VAL A 236 -6.63 11.89 -20.69
CA VAL A 236 -7.80 12.38 -19.94
C VAL A 236 -7.96 13.89 -20.11
N GLN A 237 -6.87 14.67 -20.09
CA GLN A 237 -6.91 16.11 -20.39
C GLN A 237 -7.48 16.36 -21.79
N GLY A 238 -7.00 15.63 -22.80
CA GLY A 238 -7.51 15.71 -24.15
C GLY A 238 -9.02 15.39 -24.22
N ALA A 239 -9.47 14.35 -23.52
CA ALA A 239 -10.89 13.97 -23.46
C ALA A 239 -11.76 15.05 -22.77
N VAL A 240 -11.29 15.61 -21.66
CA VAL A 240 -11.98 16.70 -20.94
C VAL A 240 -12.02 17.97 -21.79
N ALA A 241 -10.92 18.34 -22.44
CA ALA A 241 -10.85 19.48 -23.35
C ALA A 241 -11.78 19.31 -24.55
N LEU A 242 -11.83 18.12 -25.16
CA LEU A 242 -12.75 17.82 -26.27
C LEU A 242 -14.21 17.89 -25.82
N THR A 243 -14.52 17.37 -24.63
CA THR A 243 -15.87 17.46 -24.03
C THR A 243 -16.26 18.92 -23.78
N SER A 244 -15.34 19.72 -23.22
CA SER A 244 -15.51 21.16 -23.02
C SER A 244 -15.75 21.88 -24.34
N TRP A 245 -14.95 21.59 -25.36
CA TRP A 245 -15.11 22.17 -26.70
C TRP A 245 -16.47 21.82 -27.31
N GLY A 246 -16.89 20.56 -27.24
CA GLY A 246 -18.21 20.13 -27.69
C GLY A 246 -19.36 20.83 -26.93
N ALA A 247 -19.21 21.00 -25.62
CA ALA A 247 -20.19 21.74 -24.82
C ALA A 247 -20.28 23.22 -25.20
N HIS A 248 -19.15 23.87 -25.51
CA HIS A 248 -19.14 25.23 -26.05
C HIS A 248 -19.81 25.33 -27.42
N LEU A 249 -19.71 24.31 -28.29
CA LEU A 249 -20.41 24.30 -29.57
C LEU A 249 -21.93 24.22 -29.41
N ILE A 250 -22.42 23.46 -28.41
CA ILE A 250 -23.85 23.25 -28.18
C ILE A 250 -24.47 24.42 -27.42
N MET A 251 -23.83 24.87 -26.35
CA MET A 251 -24.38 25.87 -25.40
C MET A 251 -23.83 27.28 -25.61
N GLY A 252 -22.83 27.47 -26.49
CA GLY A 252 -22.18 28.75 -26.70
C GLY A 252 -21.52 29.30 -25.43
N GLN A 253 -21.66 30.60 -25.20
CA GLN A 253 -21.07 31.28 -24.03
C GLN A 253 -21.77 30.95 -22.70
N GLU A 254 -22.92 30.26 -22.74
CA GLU A 254 -23.64 29.85 -21.53
C GLU A 254 -22.89 28.76 -20.75
N PHE A 255 -22.09 27.94 -21.42
CA PHE A 255 -21.25 26.93 -20.77
C PHE A 255 -20.15 27.57 -19.91
N ALA A 256 -19.56 28.68 -20.36
CA ALA A 256 -18.52 29.37 -19.63
C ALA A 256 -19.02 30.05 -18.34
N LYS A 257 -20.33 30.30 -18.26
CA LYS A 257 -20.99 30.86 -17.08
C LYS A 257 -21.28 29.80 -16.00
N ILE A 258 -21.15 28.51 -16.34
CA ILE A 258 -21.27 27.43 -15.36
C ILE A 258 -20.27 27.67 -14.24
N THR A 259 -20.80 27.60 -13.02
CA THR A 259 -20.06 28.04 -11.85
C THR A 259 -19.77 26.87 -10.93
N ILE A 260 -18.50 26.57 -10.72
CA ILE A 260 -18.07 25.47 -9.86
C ILE A 260 -18.00 25.95 -8.40
N PRO A 261 -18.60 25.22 -7.44
CA PRO A 261 -18.44 25.52 -6.03
C PRO A 261 -16.96 25.58 -5.64
N LYS A 262 -16.55 26.60 -4.87
CA LYS A 262 -15.14 26.82 -4.49
C LYS A 262 -14.49 25.59 -3.84
N PHE A 263 -15.26 24.75 -3.15
CA PHE A 263 -14.79 23.48 -2.60
C PHE A 263 -14.16 22.56 -3.67
N PHE A 264 -14.72 22.53 -4.87
CA PHE A 264 -14.23 21.76 -6.01
C PHE A 264 -13.20 22.51 -6.86
N GLY A 265 -12.74 23.69 -6.41
CA GLY A 265 -11.88 24.54 -7.22
C GLY A 265 -10.56 23.89 -7.64
N PHE A 266 -10.06 22.95 -6.83
CA PHE A 266 -8.88 22.16 -7.18
C PHE A 266 -9.08 21.28 -8.42
N LEU A 267 -10.32 20.87 -8.75
CA LEU A 267 -10.59 20.06 -9.94
C LEU A 267 -10.34 20.85 -11.22
N VAL A 268 -10.67 22.14 -11.25
CA VAL A 268 -10.38 23.00 -12.40
C VAL A 268 -8.87 23.19 -12.57
N LEU A 269 -8.11 23.23 -11.47
CA LEU A 269 -6.64 23.24 -11.51
C LEU A 269 -6.09 21.94 -12.11
N LEU A 270 -6.71 20.80 -11.79
CA LEU A 270 -6.32 19.50 -12.36
C LEU A 270 -6.61 19.41 -13.85
N PHE A 271 -7.56 20.16 -14.40
CA PHE A 271 -7.94 20.12 -15.81
C PHE A 271 -7.80 21.50 -16.51
N PRO A 272 -6.56 21.96 -16.76
CA PRO A 272 -6.32 23.24 -17.44
C PRO A 272 -6.91 23.19 -18.86
N GLY A 273 -7.97 23.97 -19.09
CA GLY A 273 -8.76 23.95 -20.33
C GLY A 273 -10.27 23.95 -20.10
N LEU A 274 -10.72 23.74 -18.86
CA LEU A 274 -12.09 24.02 -18.45
C LEU A 274 -12.29 25.52 -18.21
N ASN A 275 -13.03 26.18 -19.11
CA ASN A 275 -13.38 27.60 -18.98
C ASN A 275 -14.64 27.80 -18.11
N MET A 276 -14.61 27.38 -16.86
CA MET A 276 -15.73 27.57 -15.92
C MET A 276 -15.37 28.58 -14.83
N GLY A 277 -16.36 29.38 -14.42
CA GLY A 277 -16.18 30.39 -13.38
C GLY A 277 -16.24 29.80 -11.96
N PHE A 278 -15.71 30.56 -10.99
CA PHE A 278 -15.92 30.32 -9.56
C PHE A 278 -16.86 31.38 -8.99
N GLY A 279 -17.93 31.00 -8.29
CA GLY A 279 -18.97 31.94 -7.88
C GLY A 279 -20.21 31.30 -7.24
N ILE A 280 -21.25 32.09 -7.00
CA ILE A 280 -22.50 31.70 -6.29
C ILE A 280 -23.75 32.02 -7.15
N ALA A 281 -23.61 32.17 -8.47
CA ALA A 281 -24.74 32.50 -9.34
C ALA A 281 -25.77 31.36 -9.37
N GLY A 282 -26.98 31.62 -8.87
CA GLY A 282 -27.91 30.60 -8.36
C GLY A 282 -28.21 29.42 -9.28
N TYR A 283 -28.56 29.66 -10.55
CA TYR A 283 -28.98 28.56 -11.44
C TYR A 283 -27.82 27.84 -12.16
N TYR A 284 -26.66 28.49 -12.34
CA TYR A 284 -25.46 27.85 -12.91
C TYR A 284 -24.70 26.99 -11.89
N LEU A 285 -25.06 27.08 -10.61
CA LEU A 285 -24.44 26.33 -9.53
C LEU A 285 -24.85 24.85 -9.53
N ILE A 286 -26.10 24.54 -9.88
CA ILE A 286 -26.58 23.14 -9.95
C ILE A 286 -25.84 22.35 -11.05
N PRO A 287 -25.75 22.83 -12.30
CA PRO A 287 -24.94 22.17 -13.33
C PRO A 287 -23.46 22.08 -12.95
N GLY A 288 -22.89 23.14 -12.37
CA GLY A 288 -21.49 23.16 -11.94
C GLY A 288 -21.20 22.14 -10.83
N PHE A 289 -22.13 21.94 -9.90
CA PHE A 289 -22.03 20.90 -8.87
C PHE A 289 -22.06 19.50 -9.47
N ILE A 290 -22.98 19.23 -10.42
CA ILE A 290 -23.07 17.95 -11.11
C ILE A 290 -21.78 17.64 -11.90
N ILE A 291 -21.29 18.62 -12.67
CA ILE A 291 -20.02 18.50 -13.41
C ILE A 291 -18.87 18.22 -12.44
N SER A 292 -18.84 18.90 -11.29
CA SER A 292 -17.81 18.68 -10.27
C SER A 292 -17.80 17.24 -9.76
N ILE A 293 -18.97 16.62 -9.53
CA ILE A 293 -19.05 15.22 -9.13
C ILE A 293 -18.42 14.32 -10.20
N PHE A 294 -18.75 14.52 -11.47
CA PHE A 294 -18.14 13.75 -12.56
C PHE A 294 -16.62 13.95 -12.66
N LEU A 295 -16.14 15.19 -12.47
CA LEU A 295 -14.71 15.47 -12.43
C LEU A 295 -14.00 14.79 -11.25
N ILE A 296 -14.67 14.65 -10.10
CA ILE A 296 -14.14 13.85 -8.97
C ILE A 296 -14.01 12.39 -9.37
N PHE A 297 -15.02 11.81 -10.03
CA PHE A 297 -14.92 10.42 -10.50
C PHE A 297 -13.79 10.24 -11.51
N ILE A 298 -13.64 11.16 -12.47
CA ILE A 298 -12.55 11.13 -13.44
C ILE A 298 -11.19 11.24 -12.73
N ALA A 299 -11.03 12.19 -11.81
CA ALA A 299 -9.81 12.34 -11.03
C ALA A 299 -9.54 11.10 -10.17
N ALA A 300 -10.55 10.54 -9.52
CA ALA A 300 -10.43 9.33 -8.71
C ALA A 300 -9.96 8.15 -9.56
N ILE A 301 -10.54 7.93 -10.75
CA ILE A 301 -10.10 6.86 -11.67
C ILE A 301 -8.66 7.07 -12.12
N LEU A 302 -8.29 8.31 -12.44
CA LEU A 302 -6.94 8.68 -12.88
C LEU A 302 -5.87 8.40 -11.79
N TYR A 303 -6.11 8.83 -10.55
CA TYR A 303 -5.20 8.53 -9.44
C TYR A 303 -5.22 7.05 -9.04
N SER A 304 -6.38 6.41 -9.13
CA SER A 304 -6.55 4.97 -8.91
C SER A 304 -5.71 4.14 -9.85
N TYR A 305 -5.61 4.56 -11.11
CA TYR A 305 -4.77 3.88 -12.09
C TYR A 305 -3.30 3.83 -11.66
N PHE A 306 -2.73 4.98 -11.28
CA PHE A 306 -1.34 5.06 -10.81
C PHE A 306 -1.12 4.21 -9.56
N PHE A 307 -2.04 4.30 -8.60
CA PHE A 307 -1.94 3.55 -7.36
C PHE A 307 -2.04 2.03 -7.56
N ASN A 308 -2.93 1.60 -8.44
CA ASN A 308 -3.07 0.21 -8.83
C ASN A 308 -1.82 -0.29 -9.54
N TYR A 309 -1.23 0.53 -10.42
CA TYR A 309 0.02 0.20 -11.07
C TYR A 309 1.15 0.01 -10.06
N MET A 310 1.34 0.94 -9.11
CA MET A 310 2.38 0.83 -8.09
C MET A 310 2.18 -0.41 -7.20
N THR A 311 0.94 -0.67 -6.80
CA THR A 311 0.60 -1.85 -5.99
C THR A 311 0.82 -3.14 -6.76
N ALA A 312 0.47 -3.17 -8.05
CA ALA A 312 0.70 -4.31 -8.91
C ALA A 312 2.19 -4.59 -9.10
N ALA A 313 2.98 -3.55 -9.41
CA ALA A 313 4.42 -3.68 -9.55
C ALA A 313 5.07 -4.24 -8.26
N GLN A 314 4.68 -3.74 -7.09
CA GLN A 314 5.17 -4.27 -5.81
C GLN A 314 4.71 -5.70 -5.54
N THR A 315 3.49 -6.06 -5.93
CA THR A 315 2.99 -7.44 -5.81
C THR A 315 3.81 -8.38 -6.68
N PHE A 316 4.09 -8.00 -7.92
CA PHE A 316 4.95 -8.76 -8.80
C PHE A 316 6.38 -8.89 -8.30
N ILE A 317 6.98 -7.80 -7.81
CA ILE A 317 8.31 -7.82 -7.19
C ILE A 317 8.33 -8.75 -5.98
N TYR A 318 7.30 -8.70 -5.12
CA TYR A 318 7.20 -9.56 -3.96
C TYR A 318 7.10 -11.02 -4.36
N LEU A 319 6.15 -11.36 -5.24
CA LEU A 319 5.97 -12.73 -5.72
C LEU A 319 7.25 -13.28 -6.37
N SER A 320 7.92 -12.50 -7.22
CA SER A 320 9.15 -12.93 -7.90
C SER A 320 10.35 -13.10 -6.98
N SER A 321 10.33 -12.49 -5.80
CA SER A 321 11.41 -12.57 -4.82
C SER A 321 11.21 -13.74 -3.84
N GLN A 322 10.12 -14.49 -3.95
CA GLN A 322 9.76 -15.56 -3.03
C GLN A 322 9.81 -16.90 -3.77
N ASP A 323 10.75 -17.76 -3.37
CA ASP A 323 10.95 -19.07 -4.01
C ASP A 323 9.72 -19.98 -3.84
N LYS A 324 8.91 -19.77 -2.77
CA LYS A 324 7.60 -20.41 -2.54
C LYS A 324 6.61 -20.19 -3.70
N PHE A 325 6.66 -19.04 -4.37
CA PHE A 325 5.74 -18.71 -5.47
C PHE A 325 6.38 -18.91 -6.84
N TYR A 326 7.70 -18.72 -6.95
CA TYR A 326 8.45 -18.90 -8.18
C TYR A 326 9.82 -19.51 -7.89
N PRO A 327 9.94 -20.85 -7.91
CA PRO A 327 11.23 -21.47 -7.71
C PRO A 327 12.15 -21.07 -8.87
N LYS A 328 13.36 -20.60 -8.53
CA LYS A 328 14.40 -20.31 -9.52
C LYS A 328 14.74 -21.63 -10.23
N LYS A 329 14.87 -21.61 -11.57
CA LYS A 329 15.48 -22.74 -12.27
C LYS A 329 16.90 -22.89 -11.75
N LYS A 330 17.18 -24.00 -11.05
CA LYS A 330 18.53 -24.46 -10.72
C LYS A 330 19.20 -24.94 -12.01
N ASP A 331 19.58 -24.01 -12.88
CA ASP A 331 20.60 -24.27 -13.90
C ASP A 331 21.94 -23.86 -13.24
N ASP A 332 22.61 -24.83 -12.58
CA ASP A 332 24.02 -24.85 -12.13
C ASP A 332 24.30 -25.42 -10.71
N ASP A 333 23.38 -26.13 -10.04
CA ASP A 333 23.71 -26.86 -8.79
C ASP A 333 23.99 -28.34 -9.06
N VAL A 334 25.27 -28.67 -9.23
CA VAL A 334 25.81 -30.04 -9.27
C VAL A 334 25.99 -30.61 -7.85
N ASP A 335 25.75 -29.85 -6.79
CA ASP A 335 26.01 -30.28 -5.40
C ASP A 335 24.77 -30.68 -4.57
N ASP A 336 23.55 -30.28 -4.95
CA ASP A 336 22.35 -30.64 -4.15
C ASP A 336 21.87 -32.09 -4.34
N THR A 337 22.44 -32.83 -5.29
CA THR A 337 22.14 -34.27 -5.45
C THR A 337 22.79 -35.14 -4.37
N LYS A 338 23.76 -34.64 -3.60
CA LYS A 338 24.37 -35.43 -2.53
C LYS A 338 23.59 -35.37 -1.24
N ASP A 339 23.09 -34.19 -0.86
CA ASP A 339 22.36 -34.04 0.40
C ASP A 339 20.94 -34.66 0.31
N GLU A 340 20.30 -34.63 -0.87
CA GLU A 340 19.00 -35.31 -1.09
C GLU A 340 19.11 -36.82 -1.38
N GLU A 341 20.28 -37.34 -1.75
CA GLU A 341 20.53 -38.79 -1.83
C GLU A 341 20.93 -39.35 -0.45
N GLU A 342 21.68 -38.60 0.36
CA GLU A 342 22.00 -38.98 1.76
C GLU A 342 20.74 -38.96 2.65
N GLU A 343 19.84 -37.97 2.55
CA GLU A 343 18.57 -37.98 3.32
C GLU A 343 17.61 -39.11 2.87
N LYS A 344 17.63 -39.52 1.59
CA LYS A 344 16.80 -40.62 1.09
C LYS A 344 17.39 -42.00 1.40
N GLU A 345 18.71 -42.13 1.52
CA GLU A 345 19.34 -43.36 2.03
C GLU A 345 19.11 -43.52 3.54
N GLU A 346 19.09 -42.43 4.34
CA GLU A 346 18.79 -42.51 5.77
C GLU A 346 17.31 -42.88 6.04
N GLU A 347 16.34 -42.31 5.30
CA GLU A 347 14.93 -42.70 5.43
C GLU A 347 14.64 -44.13 4.95
N ALA A 348 15.33 -44.62 3.91
CA ALA A 348 15.17 -45.99 3.43
C ALA A 348 15.76 -47.04 4.39
N VAL A 349 16.84 -46.70 5.11
CA VAL A 349 17.43 -47.58 6.12
C VAL A 349 16.58 -47.64 7.39
N GLU A 350 15.90 -46.56 7.79
CA GLU A 350 14.96 -46.58 8.91
C GLU A 350 13.69 -47.38 8.59
N GLU A 351 13.16 -47.31 7.36
CA GLU A 351 11.99 -48.11 6.95
C GLU A 351 12.31 -49.62 6.83
N GLU A 352 13.51 -50.03 6.38
CA GLU A 352 13.88 -51.45 6.32
C GLU A 352 14.10 -52.06 7.72
N VAL A 353 14.63 -51.29 8.68
CA VAL A 353 14.86 -51.76 10.06
C VAL A 353 13.55 -51.93 10.83
N ASP A 354 12.56 -51.06 10.64
CA ASP A 354 11.25 -51.18 11.29
C ASP A 354 10.41 -52.35 10.73
N VAL A 355 10.61 -52.73 9.46
CA VAL A 355 9.93 -53.89 8.85
C VAL A 355 10.53 -55.22 9.31
N GLU A 356 11.86 -55.33 9.51
CA GLU A 356 12.46 -56.56 10.04
C GLU A 356 12.06 -56.84 11.51
N ILE A 357 11.92 -55.80 12.35
CA ILE A 357 11.54 -55.94 13.77
C ILE A 357 10.07 -56.41 13.92
N ASP A 358 9.18 -56.02 13.00
CA ASP A 358 7.76 -56.40 13.04
C ASP A 358 7.50 -57.80 12.44
N VAL A 359 8.43 -58.34 11.66
CA VAL A 359 8.37 -59.72 11.14
C VAL A 359 8.90 -60.71 12.19
N GLU A 360 10.01 -60.43 12.88
CA GLU A 360 10.52 -61.32 13.94
C GLU A 360 9.53 -61.47 15.12
N LYS A 361 8.75 -60.45 15.45
CA LYS A 361 7.73 -60.55 16.51
C LYS A 361 6.49 -61.38 16.17
N LYS A 362 6.25 -61.67 14.89
CA LYS A 362 5.10 -62.49 14.46
C LYS A 362 5.42 -63.97 14.31
N GLU A 363 6.69 -64.37 14.36
CA GLU A 363 7.09 -65.78 14.29
C GLU A 363 7.27 -66.43 15.68
N GLU A 364 7.17 -65.68 16.78
CA GLU A 364 7.27 -66.20 18.16
C GLU A 364 5.94 -66.31 18.94
N GLU A 365 4.76 -66.11 18.32
CA GLU A 365 3.43 -66.38 18.94
C GLU A 365 2.80 -67.72 18.55
#